data_AF-K9UWW4-F1
#
_entry.id   AF-K9UWW4-F1
#
_cell.length_a   1.000
_cell.length_b   1.000
_cell.length_c   1.000
_cell.angle_alpha   90.00
_cell.angle_beta   90.00
_cell.angle_gamma   90.00
#
_symmetry.space_group_name_H-M   'P 1'
#
loop_
_entity.id
_entity.type
_entity.pdbx_description
1 polymer ?
#
loop_
_entity_poly.entity_id
_entity_poly.type
_entity_poly.pdbx_seq_one_letter_code
_entity_poly.pdbx_strand_id
1 'polypeptide(L)'
;MQYIVSAIYSLILAIIWIAPLFILVMIWIMPFAMPFLLKWKGSVASLLWSGFLSLIACVLLVFLFAYLPDLYVSMRLDFLGFDFDAWTDEERVRNIAPQFRGEAIKLYFSRMGIGWTFKAMIGAVLLIPYQIFASSLLLILSKFKA
;
A
#
# COMPACT_ATOMS: atom_id res chain seq x y z
N MET A 1 21.42 -10.60 18.19
CA MET A 1 20.93 -10.09 16.88
C MET A 1 19.69 -10.84 16.38
N GLN A 2 19.62 -12.18 16.40
CA GLN A 2 18.46 -12.94 15.88
C GLN A 2 17.10 -12.55 16.49
N TYR A 3 17.03 -12.26 17.80
CA TYR A 3 15.77 -11.85 18.46
C TYR A 3 15.25 -10.48 18.03
N ILE A 4 16.14 -9.51 17.81
CA ILE A 4 15.76 -8.16 17.36
C ILE A 4 15.22 -8.23 15.94
N VAL A 5 15.89 -9.01 15.08
CA VAL A 5 15.47 -9.20 13.69
C VAL A 5 14.14 -9.97 13.63
N SER A 6 13.97 -11.02 14.44
CA SER A 6 12.70 -11.73 14.57
C SER A 6 11.55 -10.83 15.03
N ALA A 7 11.80 -9.92 15.98
CA ALA A 7 10.78 -8.99 16.47
C ALA A 7 10.36 -7.99 15.39
N ILE A 8 11.31 -7.49 14.59
CA ILE A 8 11.05 -6.61 13.45
C ILE A 8 10.18 -7.31 12.40
N TYR A 9 10.44 -8.59 12.08
CA TYR A 9 9.61 -9.35 11.16
C TYR A 9 8.17 -9.54 11.65
N SER A 10 7.99 -9.89 12.91
CA SER A 10 6.66 -10.02 13.52
C SER A 10 5.90 -8.69 13.52
N LEU A 11 6.61 -7.58 13.75
CA LEU A 11 6.04 -6.24 13.68
C LEU A 11 5.62 -5.86 12.26
N ILE A 12 6.47 -6.10 11.26
CA ILE A 12 6.15 -5.83 9.85
C ILE A 12 4.97 -6.71 9.39
N LEU A 13 4.95 -7.98 9.78
CA LEU A 13 3.83 -8.87 9.47
C LEU A 13 2.52 -8.35 10.09
N ALA A 14 2.53 -7.92 11.35
CA ALA A 14 1.37 -7.32 12.01
C ALA A 14 0.91 -6.04 11.28
N ILE A 15 1.85 -5.19 10.85
CA ILE A 15 1.55 -4.00 10.04
C ILE A 15 0.90 -4.41 8.72
N ILE A 16 1.37 -5.46 8.03
CA ILE A 16 0.77 -5.93 6.77
C ILE A 16 -0.67 -6.40 6.94
N TRP A 17 -1.05 -6.94 8.11
CA TRP A 17 -2.44 -7.35 8.36
C TRP A 17 -3.35 -6.19 8.75
N ILE A 18 -2.83 -5.17 9.44
CA ILE A 18 -3.61 -4.04 9.97
C ILE A 18 -3.67 -2.87 8.97
N ALA A 19 -2.58 -2.62 8.25
CA ALA A 19 -2.43 -1.53 7.29
C ALA A 19 -3.46 -1.54 6.15
N PRO A 20 -3.88 -2.68 5.56
CA PRO A 20 -4.87 -2.69 4.49
C PRO A 20 -6.19 -2.07 4.96
N LEU A 21 -6.66 -2.49 6.13
CA LEU A 21 -7.93 -2.02 6.68
C LEU A 21 -7.84 -0.55 7.07
N PHE A 22 -6.72 -0.15 7.70
CA PHE A 22 -6.47 1.24 8.05
C PHE A 22 -6.39 2.17 6.82
N ILE A 23 -5.66 1.77 5.78
CA ILE A 23 -5.49 2.54 4.55
C ILE A 23 -6.82 2.65 3.80
N LEU A 24 -7.62 1.57 3.77
CA LEU A 24 -8.94 1.58 3.14
C LEU A 24 -9.86 2.57 3.87
N VAL A 25 -9.87 2.56 5.21
CA VAL A 25 -10.61 3.55 6.01
C VAL A 25 -10.11 4.98 5.75
N MET A 26 -8.79 5.19 5.66
CA MET A 26 -8.23 6.50 5.33
C MET A 26 -8.72 6.98 3.97
N ILE A 27 -8.69 6.13 2.93
CA ILE A 27 -9.13 6.49 1.57
C ILE A 27 -10.60 6.94 1.57
N TRP A 28 -11.46 6.31 2.37
CA TRP A 28 -12.88 6.67 2.49
C TRP A 28 -13.10 7.99 3.22
N ILE A 29 -12.33 8.26 4.27
CA ILE A 29 -12.50 9.45 5.11
C ILE A 29 -11.81 10.67 4.49
N MET A 30 -10.74 10.47 3.73
CA MET A 30 -9.87 11.53 3.19
C MET A 30 -10.60 12.66 2.44
N PRO A 31 -11.53 12.39 1.51
CA PRO A 31 -12.22 13.47 0.79
C PRO A 31 -13.05 14.35 1.73
N PHE A 32 -13.58 13.77 2.82
CA PHE A 32 -14.35 14.49 3.83
C PHE A 32 -13.45 15.21 4.84
N ALA A 33 -12.34 14.60 5.26
CA ALA A 33 -11.46 15.17 6.27
C ALA A 33 -10.61 16.33 5.73
N MET A 34 -10.16 16.28 4.47
CA MET A 34 -9.25 17.27 3.89
C MET A 34 -9.76 18.73 3.96
N PRO A 35 -11.03 19.03 3.62
CA PRO A 35 -11.60 20.36 3.83
C PRO A 35 -11.53 20.87 5.28
N PHE A 36 -11.72 19.99 6.27
CA PHE A 36 -11.64 20.36 7.69
C PHE A 36 -10.20 20.52 8.17
N LEU A 37 -9.30 19.63 7.75
CA LEU A 37 -7.87 19.66 8.13
C LEU A 37 -7.18 20.94 7.64
N LEU A 38 -7.48 21.36 6.41
CA LEU A 38 -6.86 22.54 5.82
C LEU A 38 -7.49 23.85 6.32
N LYS A 39 -8.60 23.82 7.06
CA LYS A 39 -9.35 25.01 7.53
C LYS A 39 -9.67 26.01 6.41
N TRP A 40 -9.80 25.53 5.17
CA TRP A 40 -10.02 26.42 4.06
C TRP A 40 -11.48 26.87 4.01
N LYS A 41 -11.70 28.18 4.12
CA LYS A 41 -13.03 28.79 4.03
C LYS A 41 -13.73 28.33 2.74
N GLY A 42 -15.04 28.07 2.83
CA GLY A 42 -15.91 27.39 1.86
C GLY A 42 -16.09 28.03 0.48
N SER A 43 -15.05 28.64 -0.07
CA SER A 43 -14.96 28.96 -1.49
C SER A 43 -14.89 27.66 -2.31
N VAL A 44 -15.57 27.67 -3.45
CA VAL A 44 -15.55 26.56 -4.42
C VAL A 44 -14.12 26.18 -4.82
N ALA A 45 -13.22 27.16 -4.97
CA ALA A 45 -11.82 26.93 -5.30
C ALA A 45 -11.08 26.13 -4.21
N SER A 46 -11.41 26.37 -2.94
CA SER A 46 -10.83 25.66 -1.81
C SER A 46 -11.26 24.18 -1.79
N LEU A 47 -12.54 23.91 -2.08
CA LEU A 47 -13.08 22.55 -2.14
C LEU A 47 -12.58 21.76 -3.35
N LEU A 48 -12.36 22.43 -4.50
CA LEU A 48 -11.74 21.79 -5.66
C LEU A 48 -10.30 21.36 -5.37
N TRP A 49 -9.54 22.23 -4.71
CA TRP A 49 -8.16 21.94 -4.36
C TRP A 49 -8.03 20.86 -3.28
N SER A 50 -8.90 20.85 -2.27
CA SER A 50 -8.93 19.79 -1.27
C SER A 50 -9.29 18.43 -1.90
N GLY A 51 -10.21 18.39 -2.87
CA GLY A 51 -10.51 17.20 -3.66
C GLY A 51 -9.32 16.72 -4.48
N PHE A 52 -8.58 17.64 -5.11
CA PHE A 52 -7.35 17.32 -5.84
C PHE A 52 -6.26 16.74 -4.92
N LEU A 53 -6.04 17.34 -3.75
CA LEU A 53 -5.12 16.80 -2.74
C LEU A 53 -5.55 15.43 -2.22
N SER A 54 -6.85 15.22 -2.01
CA SER A 54 -7.39 13.90 -1.63
C SER A 54 -7.10 12.86 -2.70
N LEU A 55 -7.21 13.22 -3.98
CA LEU A 55 -6.89 12.32 -5.09
C LEU A 55 -5.40 11.98 -5.13
N ILE A 56 -4.51 12.97 -5.04
CA ILE A 56 -3.06 12.72 -5.00
C ILE A 56 -2.71 11.79 -3.84
N ALA A 57 -3.23 12.09 -2.65
CA ALA A 57 -2.95 11.29 -1.48
C ALA A 57 -3.51 9.88 -1.57
N CYS A 58 -4.70 9.70 -2.17
CA CYS A 58 -5.25 8.38 -2.47
C CYS A 58 -4.31 7.58 -3.38
N VAL A 59 -3.82 8.18 -4.46
CA VAL A 59 -2.85 7.52 -5.36
C VAL A 59 -1.59 7.14 -4.61
N LEU A 60 -1.00 8.04 -3.83
CA LEU A 60 0.20 7.75 -3.04
C LEU A 60 -0.04 6.61 -2.04
N LEU A 61 -1.18 6.60 -1.35
CA LEU A 61 -1.54 5.54 -0.42
C LEU A 61 -1.70 4.19 -1.11
N VAL A 62 -2.32 4.15 -2.30
CA VAL A 62 -2.47 2.92 -3.09
C VAL A 62 -1.12 2.40 -3.57
N PHE A 63 -0.23 3.28 -4.00
CA PHE A 63 1.13 2.91 -4.40
C PHE A 63 1.93 2.35 -3.22
N LEU A 64 1.90 3.04 -2.07
CA LEU A 64 2.55 2.58 -0.85
C LEU A 64 1.99 1.21 -0.40
N PHE A 65 0.68 1.06 -0.47
CA PHE A 65 -0.01 -0.18 -0.12
C PHE A 65 0.38 -1.34 -1.02
N ALA A 66 0.44 -1.12 -2.33
CA ALA A 66 0.83 -2.15 -3.28
C ALA A 66 2.30 -2.55 -3.12
N TYR A 67 3.17 -1.60 -2.75
CA TYR A 67 4.60 -1.81 -2.59
C TYR A 67 4.97 -2.56 -1.30
N LEU A 68 4.29 -2.29 -0.18
CA LEU A 68 4.64 -2.82 1.14
C LEU A 68 4.75 -4.37 1.20
N PRO A 69 3.83 -5.15 0.62
CA PRO A 69 3.93 -6.60 0.59
C PRO A 69 5.13 -7.11 -0.23
N ASP A 70 5.45 -6.46 -1.35
CA ASP A 70 6.59 -6.85 -2.20
C ASP A 70 7.92 -6.60 -1.49
N LEU A 71 8.00 -5.46 -0.79
CA LEU A 71 9.14 -5.13 0.06
C LEU A 71 9.36 -6.18 1.15
N TYR A 72 8.29 -6.62 1.82
CA TYR A 72 8.36 -7.65 2.86
C TYR A 72 8.87 -8.99 2.32
N VAL A 73 8.35 -9.44 1.18
CA VAL A 73 8.80 -10.69 0.56
C VAL A 73 10.28 -10.61 0.19
N SER A 74 10.72 -9.47 -0.35
CA SER A 74 12.12 -9.23 -0.69
C SER A 74 13.03 -9.30 0.53
N MET A 75 12.68 -8.59 1.61
CA MET A 75 13.42 -8.62 2.88
C MET A 75 13.47 -10.03 3.48
N ARG A 76 12.35 -10.77 3.43
CA ARG A 76 12.26 -12.13 3.96
C ARG A 76 13.17 -13.10 3.20
N LEU A 77 13.19 -13.02 1.87
CA LEU A 77 14.04 -13.84 1.02
C LEU A 77 15.53 -13.53 1.24
N ASP A 78 15.88 -12.25 1.31
CA ASP A 78 17.24 -11.79 1.59
C ASP A 78 17.74 -12.29 2.96
N PHE A 79 16.89 -12.20 3.99
CA PHE A 79 17.22 -12.71 5.32
C PHE A 79 17.38 -14.24 5.37
N LEU A 80 16.64 -14.97 4.55
CA LEU A 80 16.82 -16.42 4.44
C LEU A 80 18.12 -16.78 3.71
N GLY A 81 18.76 -15.83 3.02
CA GLY A 81 19.94 -16.06 2.20
C GLY A 81 19.59 -16.56 0.80
N PHE A 82 18.42 -16.19 0.28
CA PHE A 82 18.01 -16.52 -1.08
C PHE A 82 18.88 -15.76 -2.09
N ASP A 83 19.54 -16.48 -2.97
CA ASP A 83 20.37 -15.90 -4.01
C ASP A 83 19.51 -15.53 -5.22
N PHE A 84 19.36 -14.24 -5.53
CA PHE A 84 18.55 -13.77 -6.65
C PHE A 84 19.26 -13.90 -8.01
N ASP A 85 20.60 -14.00 -8.02
CA ASP A 85 21.42 -14.03 -9.22
C ASP A 85 21.69 -15.47 -9.71
N ALA A 86 21.38 -16.46 -8.88
CA ALA A 86 21.49 -17.87 -9.19
C ALA A 86 20.54 -18.33 -10.32
N TRP A 87 21.05 -19.24 -11.16
CA TRP A 87 20.39 -19.69 -12.39
C TRP A 87 19.39 -20.82 -12.15
N THR A 88 19.61 -21.65 -11.13
CA THR A 88 18.72 -22.78 -10.79
C THR A 88 18.10 -22.62 -9.40
N ASP A 89 16.91 -23.18 -9.18
CA ASP A 89 16.24 -23.10 -7.88
C ASP A 89 17.05 -23.77 -6.75
N GLU A 90 17.84 -24.81 -7.08
CA GLU A 90 18.75 -25.46 -6.14
C GLU A 90 19.89 -24.54 -5.69
N GLU A 91 20.46 -23.78 -6.62
CA GLU A 91 21.49 -22.77 -6.32
C GLU A 91 20.91 -21.61 -5.51
N ARG A 92 19.70 -21.15 -5.87
CA ARG A 92 19.00 -20.04 -5.19
C ARG A 92 18.77 -20.30 -3.70
N VAL A 93 18.51 -21.56 -3.34
CA VAL A 93 18.25 -21.96 -1.94
C VAL A 93 19.47 -22.58 -1.23
N ARG A 94 20.65 -22.56 -1.86
CA ARG A 94 21.86 -23.23 -1.35
C ARG A 94 22.25 -22.77 0.06
N ASN A 95 22.12 -21.46 0.32
CA ASN A 95 22.46 -20.85 1.60
C ASN A 95 21.31 -20.91 2.63
N ILE A 96 20.15 -21.44 2.24
CA ILE A 96 18.95 -21.52 3.07
C ILE A 96 18.92 -22.85 3.83
N ALA A 97 18.62 -22.80 5.13
CA ALA A 97 18.45 -23.99 5.95
C ALA A 97 17.35 -24.91 5.36
N PRO A 98 17.52 -26.25 5.39
CA PRO A 98 16.62 -27.20 4.71
C PRO A 98 15.14 -27.01 5.05
N GLN A 99 14.85 -26.70 6.31
CA GLN A 99 13.49 -26.47 6.81
C GLN A 99 12.77 -25.24 6.21
N PHE A 100 13.49 -24.26 5.68
CA PHE A 100 12.92 -23.02 5.12
C PHE A 100 12.96 -22.96 3.59
N ARG A 101 13.57 -23.94 2.91
CA ARG A 101 13.69 -23.96 1.44
C ARG A 101 12.33 -23.94 0.74
N GLY A 102 11.38 -24.74 1.23
CA GLY A 102 10.02 -24.77 0.68
C GLY A 102 9.27 -23.45 0.86
N GLU A 103 9.44 -22.78 2.01
CA GLU A 103 8.88 -21.46 2.27
C GLU A 103 9.48 -20.41 1.33
N ALA A 104 10.80 -20.41 1.17
CA ALA A 104 11.53 -19.47 0.32
C ALA A 104 11.12 -19.60 -1.16
N ILE A 105 11.00 -20.82 -1.68
CA ILE A 105 10.53 -21.05 -3.05
C ILE A 105 9.10 -20.51 -3.23
N LYS A 106 8.20 -20.80 -2.27
CA LYS A 106 6.82 -20.29 -2.31
C LYS A 106 6.76 -18.75 -2.27
N LEU A 107 7.59 -18.11 -1.44
CA LEU A 107 7.74 -16.66 -1.37
C LEU A 107 8.26 -16.07 -2.68
N TYR A 108 9.25 -16.72 -3.30
CA TYR A 108 9.79 -16.29 -4.58
C TYR A 108 8.75 -16.36 -5.69
N PHE A 109 8.02 -17.47 -5.81
CA PHE A 109 6.93 -17.61 -6.78
C PHE A 109 5.78 -16.63 -6.54
N SER A 110 5.46 -16.28 -5.29
CA SER A 110 4.42 -15.29 -4.99
C SER A 110 4.80 -13.88 -5.45
N ARG A 111 6.10 -13.56 -5.50
CA ARG A 111 6.64 -12.30 -6.03
C ARG A 111 6.63 -12.24 -7.56
N MET A 112 6.87 -13.36 -8.24
CA MET A 112 6.88 -13.43 -9.72
C MET A 112 5.51 -13.25 -10.39
N GLY A 113 4.43 -13.12 -9.62
CA GLY A 113 3.10 -12.82 -10.14
C GLY A 113 2.95 -11.36 -10.60
N ILE A 114 1.73 -10.85 -10.52
CA ILE A 114 1.43 -9.45 -10.87
C ILE A 114 2.30 -8.51 -10.00
N GLY A 115 3.20 -7.78 -10.66
CA GLY A 115 4.08 -6.82 -10.00
C GLY A 115 3.30 -5.76 -9.22
N TRP A 116 3.90 -5.24 -8.15
CA TRP A 116 3.27 -4.25 -7.28
C TRP A 116 2.77 -3.02 -8.05
N THR A 117 3.47 -2.59 -9.09
CA THR A 117 3.06 -1.44 -9.93
C THR A 117 1.71 -1.67 -10.60
N PHE A 118 1.46 -2.87 -11.11
CA PHE A 118 0.19 -3.19 -11.76
C PHE A 118 -0.95 -3.32 -10.74
N LYS A 119 -0.67 -3.88 -9.55
CA LYS A 119 -1.62 -3.86 -8.42
C LYS A 119 -1.99 -2.43 -8.02
N ALA A 120 -1.01 -1.52 -7.99
CA ALA A 120 -1.24 -0.10 -7.72
C ALA A 120 -2.11 0.55 -8.80
N MET A 121 -1.85 0.28 -10.08
CA MET A 121 -2.67 0.80 -11.19
C MET A 121 -4.12 0.35 -11.10
N ILE A 122 -4.37 -0.94 -10.88
CA ILE A 122 -5.74 -1.47 -10.69
C ILE A 122 -6.42 -0.76 -9.52
N GLY A 123 -5.73 -0.69 -8.37
CA GLY A 123 -6.27 -0.02 -7.18
C GLY A 123 -6.61 1.45 -7.45
N ALA A 124 -5.74 2.18 -8.15
CA ALA A 124 -5.95 3.57 -8.49
C ALA A 124 -7.15 3.75 -9.43
N VAL A 125 -7.24 2.95 -10.49
CA VAL A 125 -8.36 3.01 -11.44
C VAL A 125 -9.71 2.73 -10.76
N LEU A 126 -9.74 1.83 -9.78
CA LEU A 126 -10.95 1.53 -9.01
C LEU A 126 -11.32 2.63 -8.01
N LEU A 127 -10.33 3.32 -7.43
CA LEU A 127 -10.56 4.28 -6.34
C LEU A 127 -10.70 5.74 -6.81
N ILE A 128 -10.16 6.10 -7.98
CA ILE A 128 -10.30 7.44 -8.56
C ILE A 128 -11.78 7.83 -8.76
N PRO A 129 -12.66 6.99 -9.34
CA PRO A 129 -14.08 7.33 -9.50
C PRO A 129 -14.76 7.65 -8.16
N TYR A 130 -14.40 6.92 -7.11
CA TYR A 130 -14.90 7.17 -5.75
C TYR A 130 -14.46 8.56 -5.24
N GLN A 131 -13.18 8.92 -5.39
CA GLN A 131 -12.67 10.23 -4.95
C GLN A 131 -13.35 11.39 -5.68
N ILE A 132 -13.60 11.24 -6.98
CA ILE A 132 -14.30 12.23 -7.79
C ILE A 132 -15.74 12.38 -7.31
N PHE A 133 -16.44 11.28 -7.09
CA PHE A 133 -17.83 11.28 -6.60
C PHE A 133 -17.94 11.93 -5.21
N ALA A 134 -17.10 11.51 -4.26
CA ALA A 134 -17.10 12.04 -2.89
C ALA A 134 -16.83 13.55 -2.84
N SER A 135 -15.82 14.01 -3.61
CA SER A 135 -15.49 15.44 -3.70
C SER A 135 -16.61 16.25 -4.37
N SER A 136 -17.25 15.70 -5.40
CA SER A 136 -18.39 16.32 -6.08
C SER A 136 -19.60 16.43 -5.16
N LEU A 137 -19.89 15.39 -4.38
CA LEU A 137 -20.98 15.39 -3.40
C LEU A 137 -20.76 16.48 -2.34
N LEU A 138 -19.54 16.64 -1.85
CA LEU A 138 -19.18 17.71 -0.91
C LEU A 138 -19.40 19.10 -1.50
N LEU A 139 -19.02 19.32 -2.76
CA LEU A 139 -19.28 20.57 -3.46
C LEU A 139 -20.79 20.87 -3.53
N ILE A 140 -21.59 19.87 -3.89
CA ILE A 140 -23.05 20.00 -3.97
C ILE A 140 -23.64 20.34 -2.59
N LEU A 141 -23.28 19.59 -1.54
CA LEU A 141 -23.77 19.81 -0.18
C LEU A 141 -23.34 21.18 0.38
N SER A 142 -22.14 21.65 0.03
CA SER A 142 -21.68 22.99 0.45
C SER A 142 -22.52 24.12 -0.12
N LYS A 143 -23.07 23.95 -1.34
CA LYS A 143 -23.97 24.94 -1.96
C LYS A 143 -25.34 25.01 -1.30
N PHE A 144 -25.83 23.90 -0.72
CA PHE A 144 -27.10 23.88 0.00
C PHE A 144 -27.03 24.47 1.41
N LYS A 145 -25.81 24.64 1.95
CA LYS A 145 -25.56 25.14 3.30
C LYS A 145 -25.22 26.63 3.35
N ALA A 146 -25.02 27.25 2.19
CA ALA A 146 -24.80 28.69 2.00
C ALA A 146 -26.14 29.40 1.76
#